data_AF-A0A7C4EHD8-F1
#
_entry.id   AF-A0A7C4EHD8-F1
#
_cell.length_a   1.000
_cell.length_b   1.000
_cell.length_c   1.000
_cell.angle_alpha   90.00
_cell.angle_beta   90.00
_cell.angle_gamma   90.00
#
_symmetry.space_group_name_H-M   'P 1'
#
loop_
_entity.id
_entity.type
_entity.pdbx_description
1 polymer ?
#
loop_
_entity_poly.entity_id
_entity_poly.type
_entity_poly.pdbx_seq_one_letter_code
_entity_poly.pdbx_strand_id
1 'polypeptide(L)'
;VVGTTRRLGTRRGMIVRLEDSVGKIISAARKNRVALLFGRERNGLTNREVNECGLLITIPSEPATPSLNLAQSVLLVAYELSRGSYKTSLPELVTQDRFPHLFARIKAILGLLEYIPRGDRDLERKIMKNLKHLIGRSGLTEWELNMLYGICSQVERKLQPASKL
;
A
#
# COMPACT_ATOMS: atom_id res chain seq x y z
N VAL A 1 4.82 27.26 -12.61
CA VAL A 1 4.96 26.28 -13.71
C VAL A 1 5.92 25.19 -13.29
N VAL A 2 5.59 23.92 -13.55
CA VAL A 2 6.43 22.76 -13.25
C VAL A 2 6.87 22.14 -14.57
N GLY A 3 8.18 22.10 -14.84
CA GLY A 3 8.74 21.52 -16.06
C GLY A 3 9.20 20.08 -15.84
N THR A 4 8.93 19.20 -16.80
CA THR A 4 9.46 17.82 -16.81
C THR A 4 10.78 17.74 -17.56
N THR A 5 11.79 17.07 -16.98
CA THR A 5 13.07 16.89 -17.65
C THR A 5 13.81 15.62 -17.24
N ARG A 6 14.40 14.95 -18.24
CA ARG A 6 15.41 13.91 -18.05
C ARG A 6 16.81 14.50 -17.83
N ARG A 7 17.08 15.69 -18.37
CA ARG A 7 18.45 16.23 -18.46
C ARG A 7 18.86 16.79 -17.10
N LEU A 8 19.77 16.07 -16.44
CA LEU A 8 20.42 16.51 -15.21
C LEU A 8 21.61 17.41 -15.59
N GLY A 9 21.76 18.54 -14.91
CA GLY A 9 22.89 19.44 -15.16
C GLY A 9 22.90 20.62 -14.20
N THR A 10 24.10 21.04 -13.80
CA THR A 10 24.34 22.11 -12.80
C THR A 10 23.72 23.45 -13.17
N ARG A 11 23.56 23.75 -14.46
CA ARG A 11 22.94 25.01 -14.95
C ARG A 11 21.41 25.02 -14.94
N ARG A 12 20.74 23.90 -14.62
CA ARG A 12 19.26 23.79 -14.64
C ARG A 12 18.61 23.98 -13.27
N GLY A 13 19.39 24.30 -12.23
CA GLY A 13 18.88 24.52 -10.88
C GLY A 13 18.45 23.23 -10.18
N MET A 14 17.60 23.35 -9.16
CA MET A 14 17.15 22.23 -8.34
C MET A 14 16.13 21.38 -9.09
N ILE A 15 16.51 20.15 -9.42
CA ILE A 15 15.63 19.13 -9.99
C ILE A 15 15.23 18.18 -8.87
N VAL A 16 13.94 17.95 -8.70
CA VAL A 16 13.41 17.00 -7.71
C VAL A 16 12.79 15.79 -8.42
N ARG A 17 12.70 14.65 -7.73
CA ARG A 17 12.00 13.49 -8.29
C ARG A 17 10.49 13.74 -8.29
N LEU A 18 9.78 13.13 -9.23
CA LEU A 18 8.34 13.26 -9.37
C LEU A 18 7.64 12.91 -8.05
N GLU A 19 7.94 11.76 -7.47
CA GLU A 19 7.37 11.24 -6.23
C GLU A 19 7.53 12.21 -5.03
N ASP A 20 8.70 12.86 -4.92
CA ASP A 20 9.01 13.81 -3.86
C ASP A 20 8.32 15.18 -4.07
N SER A 21 7.89 15.46 -5.30
CA SER A 21 7.29 16.73 -5.70
C SER A 21 5.76 16.77 -5.57
N VAL A 22 5.09 15.61 -5.57
CA VAL A 22 3.62 15.47 -5.62
C VAL A 22 2.94 16.30 -4.52
N GLY A 23 3.41 16.18 -3.28
CA GLY A 23 2.83 16.91 -2.15
C GLY A 23 2.90 18.43 -2.32
N LYS A 24 4.02 18.93 -2.84
CA LYS A 24 4.22 20.36 -3.13
C LYS A 24 3.33 20.83 -4.27
N ILE A 25 3.21 20.04 -5.35
CA ILE A 25 2.37 20.36 -6.50
C ILE A 25 0.89 20.41 -6.10
N ILE A 26 0.40 19.40 -5.38
CA ILE A 26 -1.00 19.34 -4.90
C ILE A 26 -1.29 20.49 -3.93
N SER A 27 -0.40 20.75 -2.98
CA SER A 27 -0.57 21.85 -2.01
C SER A 27 -0.64 23.21 -2.72
N ALA A 28 0.23 23.46 -3.70
CA ALA A 28 0.18 24.69 -4.50
C ALA A 28 -1.11 24.79 -5.33
N ALA A 29 -1.56 23.68 -5.92
CA ALA A 29 -2.76 23.61 -6.74
C ALA A 29 -4.07 23.89 -5.96
N ARG A 30 -4.07 23.72 -4.64
CA ARG A 30 -5.23 24.08 -3.78
C ARG A 30 -5.53 25.58 -3.76
N LYS A 31 -4.52 26.43 -3.98
CA LYS A 31 -4.65 27.89 -3.88
C LYS A 31 -4.31 28.63 -5.17
N ASN A 32 -3.66 27.96 -6.13
CA ASN A 32 -3.16 28.59 -7.35
C ASN A 32 -3.35 27.67 -8.57
N ARG A 33 -3.36 28.24 -9.78
CA ARG A 33 -3.27 27.44 -11.01
C ARG A 33 -1.86 26.90 -11.17
N VAL A 34 -1.73 25.58 -11.33
CA VAL A 34 -0.45 24.93 -11.60
C VAL A 34 -0.45 24.40 -13.03
N ALA A 35 0.55 24.82 -13.83
CA ALA A 35 0.80 24.29 -15.16
C ALA A 35 1.92 23.25 -15.11
N LEU A 36 1.68 22.08 -15.71
CA LEU A 36 2.67 21.04 -15.97
C LEU A 36 3.14 21.17 -17.41
N LEU A 37 4.43 21.38 -17.60
CA LEU A 37 5.04 21.60 -18.91
C LEU A 37 5.82 20.35 -19.33
N PHE A 38 5.47 19.82 -20.49
CA PHE A 38 6.12 18.67 -21.11
C PHE A 38 6.91 19.10 -22.34
N GLY A 39 8.13 18.60 -22.45
CA GLY A 39 9.00 18.88 -23.57
C GLY A 39 8.57 18.18 -24.85
N ARG A 40 9.10 18.65 -25.99
CA ARG A 40 8.95 17.96 -27.28
C ARG A 40 9.62 16.59 -27.21
N GLU A 41 9.07 15.58 -27.85
CA GLU A 41 9.54 14.20 -27.74
C GLU A 41 11.04 14.03 -28.07
N ARG A 42 11.51 14.64 -29.17
CA ARG A 42 12.92 14.56 -29.56
C ARG A 42 13.85 15.48 -28.77
N ASN A 43 13.40 16.70 -28.47
CA ASN A 43 14.29 17.79 -28.04
C ASN A 43 14.09 18.23 -26.58
N GLY A 44 13.04 17.73 -25.93
CA GLY A 44 12.64 18.14 -24.59
C GLY A 44 12.24 19.62 -24.53
N LEU A 45 12.43 20.20 -23.33
CA LEU A 45 12.31 21.63 -23.08
C LEU A 45 13.61 22.35 -23.46
N THR A 46 13.46 23.46 -24.18
CA THR A 46 14.53 24.41 -24.47
C THR A 46 15.01 25.07 -23.17
N ASN A 47 16.24 25.60 -23.17
CA ASN A 47 16.76 26.28 -21.98
C ASN A 47 15.91 27.51 -21.59
N ARG A 48 15.32 28.20 -22.57
CA ARG A 48 14.37 29.29 -22.31
C ARG A 48 13.13 28.79 -21.58
N GLU A 49 12.48 27.73 -22.08
CA GLU A 49 11.31 27.12 -21.43
C GLU A 49 11.64 26.59 -20.02
N VAL A 50 12.85 26.04 -19.82
CA VAL A 50 13.34 25.60 -18.51
C VAL A 50 13.47 26.77 -17.53
N ASN A 51 14.00 27.92 -17.97
CA ASN A 51 14.20 29.09 -17.12
C ASN A 51 12.88 29.72 -16.64
N GLU A 52 11.78 29.51 -17.36
CA GLU A 52 10.44 29.95 -16.95
C GLU A 52 9.78 29.00 -15.93
N CYS A 53 10.38 27.83 -15.68
CA CYS A 53 9.84 26.86 -14.73
C CYS A 53 10.32 27.16 -13.31
N GLY A 54 9.38 27.35 -12.37
CA GLY A 54 9.68 27.52 -10.94
C GLY A 54 10.01 26.22 -10.22
N LEU A 55 9.76 25.07 -10.85
CA LEU A 55 10.14 23.75 -10.37
C LEU A 55 10.45 22.87 -11.57
N LEU A 56 11.54 22.12 -11.51
CA LEU A 56 11.83 21.05 -12.45
C LEU A 56 11.69 19.70 -11.76
N ILE A 57 10.97 18.80 -12.40
CA ILE A 57 10.77 17.43 -11.95
C ILE A 57 11.40 16.45 -12.92
N THR A 58 11.92 15.35 -12.39
CA THR A 58 12.44 14.24 -13.18
C THR A 58 11.73 12.95 -12.81
N ILE A 59 11.45 12.13 -13.81
CA ILE A 59 10.89 10.79 -13.62
C ILE A 59 12.08 9.83 -13.59
N PRO A 60 12.30 9.09 -12.48
CA PRO A 60 13.35 8.08 -12.45
C PRO A 60 13.17 7.05 -13.57
N SER A 61 14.23 6.79 -14.32
CA SER A 61 14.24 5.90 -15.48
C SER A 61 15.59 5.19 -15.59
N GLU A 62 15.63 4.04 -16.26
CA GLU A 62 16.84 3.28 -16.53
C GLU A 62 17.93 4.17 -17.18
N PRO A 63 19.14 4.30 -16.58
CA PRO A 63 20.21 5.13 -17.12
C PRO A 63 20.61 4.81 -18.57
N ALA A 64 20.48 3.55 -19.00
CA ALA A 64 20.76 3.11 -20.37
C ALA A 64 19.68 3.51 -21.39
N THR A 65 18.39 3.53 -20.98
CA THR A 65 17.24 3.96 -21.80
C THR A 65 16.38 5.01 -21.09
N PRO A 66 16.96 6.18 -20.79
CA PRO A 66 16.38 7.12 -19.84
C PRO A 66 15.32 8.05 -20.44
N SER A 67 15.17 8.07 -21.77
CA SER A 67 14.19 8.91 -22.44
C SER A 67 12.86 8.18 -22.50
N LEU A 68 11.88 8.67 -21.75
CA LEU A 68 10.49 8.27 -21.90
C LEU A 68 9.86 9.00 -23.09
N ASN A 69 8.93 8.33 -23.76
CA ASN A 69 8.11 9.03 -24.75
C ASN A 69 7.18 10.04 -24.03
N LEU A 70 6.61 10.97 -24.81
CA LEU A 70 5.79 12.04 -24.25
C LEU A 70 4.56 11.49 -23.52
N ALA A 71 3.85 10.54 -24.12
CA ALA A 71 2.64 9.96 -23.55
C ALA A 71 2.91 9.22 -22.21
N GLN A 72 4.02 8.50 -22.11
CA GLN A 72 4.49 7.83 -20.89
C GLN A 72 4.80 8.84 -19.79
N SER A 73 5.49 9.92 -20.16
CA SER A 73 5.82 10.99 -19.21
C SER A 73 4.55 11.64 -18.66
N VAL A 74 3.56 11.93 -19.54
CA VAL A 74 2.26 12.48 -19.14
C VAL A 74 1.51 11.49 -18.25
N LEU A 75 1.46 10.21 -18.64
CA LEU A 75 0.77 9.15 -17.88
C LEU A 75 1.33 9.02 -16.46
N LEU A 76 2.66 8.93 -16.31
CA LEU A 76 3.30 8.77 -15.00
C LEU A 76 3.08 9.98 -14.10
N VAL A 77 3.18 11.20 -14.64
CA VAL A 77 2.90 12.41 -13.87
C VAL A 77 1.43 12.46 -13.44
N ALA A 78 0.50 12.16 -14.35
CA ALA A 78 -0.93 12.12 -14.03
C ALA A 78 -1.25 11.05 -12.98
N TYR A 79 -0.63 9.87 -13.08
CA TYR A 79 -0.78 8.77 -12.14
C TYR A 79 -0.25 9.11 -10.74
N GLU A 80 0.93 9.71 -10.63
CA GLU A 80 1.49 10.09 -9.33
C GLU A 80 0.68 11.21 -8.66
N LEU A 81 0.20 12.18 -9.43
CA LEU A 81 -0.69 13.22 -8.92
C LEU A 81 -2.06 12.66 -8.51
N SER A 82 -2.58 11.70 -9.27
CA SER A 82 -3.82 11.02 -8.92
C SER A 82 -3.61 10.22 -7.64
N ARG A 83 -2.56 9.41 -7.48
CA ARG A 83 -2.21 8.70 -6.23
C ARG A 83 -2.15 9.60 -5.00
N GLY A 84 -1.54 10.79 -5.13
CA GLY A 84 -1.49 11.77 -4.04
C GLY A 84 -2.87 12.30 -3.61
N SER A 85 -3.87 12.21 -4.49
CA SER A 85 -5.27 12.62 -4.27
C SER A 85 -6.20 11.43 -4.02
N TYR A 86 -5.88 10.26 -4.56
CA TYR A 86 -6.58 8.99 -4.47
C TYR A 86 -6.09 8.26 -3.23
N LYS A 87 -6.54 8.73 -2.06
CA LYS A 87 -6.66 7.81 -0.93
C LYS A 87 -7.86 6.91 -1.22
N THR A 88 -7.66 5.84 -1.98
CA THR A 88 -8.50 4.65 -1.74
C THR A 88 -8.30 4.35 -0.26
N SER A 89 -9.35 4.49 0.55
CA SER A 89 -9.33 4.03 1.92
C SER A 89 -9.12 2.52 1.85
N LEU A 90 -7.87 2.09 1.90
CA LEU A 90 -7.57 0.70 2.16
C LEU A 90 -8.34 0.32 3.43
N PRO A 91 -8.95 -0.86 3.48
CA PRO A 91 -9.62 -1.33 4.68
C PRO A 91 -8.66 -1.18 5.85
N GLU A 92 -9.13 -0.56 6.94
CA GLU A 92 -8.33 -0.46 8.15
C GLU A 92 -8.16 -1.86 8.73
N LEU A 93 -6.90 -2.30 8.78
CA LEU A 93 -6.55 -3.62 9.28
C LEU A 93 -6.36 -3.55 10.79
N VAL A 94 -6.77 -4.62 11.48
CA VAL A 94 -6.61 -4.76 12.92
C VAL A 94 -5.12 -4.88 13.27
N THR A 95 -4.74 -4.26 14.37
CA THR A 95 -3.40 -4.30 14.93
C THR A 95 -3.02 -5.70 15.45
N GLN A 96 -1.73 -6.03 15.45
CA GLN A 96 -1.26 -7.38 15.76
C GLN A 96 -1.57 -7.85 17.19
N ASP A 97 -1.73 -6.94 18.15
CA ASP A 97 -2.05 -7.23 19.55
C ASP A 97 -3.43 -7.90 19.74
N ARG A 98 -4.29 -7.83 18.73
CA ARG A 98 -5.64 -8.42 18.77
C ARG A 98 -5.67 -9.90 18.37
N PHE A 99 -4.65 -10.39 17.65
CA PHE A 99 -4.59 -11.76 17.14
C PHE A 99 -4.27 -12.85 18.18
N PRO A 100 -3.47 -12.62 19.24
CA PRO A 100 -3.18 -13.64 20.24
C PRO A 100 -4.43 -14.30 20.84
N HIS A 101 -5.47 -13.52 21.13
CA HIS A 101 -6.73 -14.03 21.67
C HIS A 101 -7.48 -14.90 20.66
N LEU A 102 -7.56 -14.47 19.39
CA LEU A 102 -8.15 -15.27 18.32
C LEU A 102 -7.41 -16.61 18.16
N PHE A 103 -6.08 -16.60 18.11
CA PHE A 103 -5.29 -17.81 17.95
C PHE A 103 -5.45 -18.77 19.14
N ALA A 104 -5.53 -18.26 20.36
CA ALA A 104 -5.79 -19.07 21.55
C ALA A 104 -7.16 -19.78 21.44
N ARG A 105 -8.18 -19.05 20.97
CA ARG A 105 -9.54 -19.59 20.80
C ARG A 105 -9.63 -20.64 19.70
N ILE A 106 -9.01 -20.38 18.55
CA ILE A 106 -8.90 -21.36 17.47
C ILE A 106 -8.20 -22.63 17.96
N LYS A 107 -7.08 -22.49 18.69
CA LYS A 107 -6.37 -23.64 19.27
C LYS A 107 -7.27 -24.47 20.20
N ALA A 108 -8.03 -23.82 21.08
CA ALA A 108 -8.96 -24.51 21.98
C ALA A 108 -10.02 -25.30 21.20
N ILE A 109 -10.62 -24.68 20.17
CA ILE A 109 -11.61 -25.32 19.31
C ILE A 109 -11.04 -26.52 18.56
N LEU A 110 -9.84 -26.41 18.00
CA LEU A 110 -9.18 -27.53 17.31
C LEU A 110 -8.95 -28.72 18.26
N GLY A 111 -8.69 -28.44 19.53
CA GLY A 111 -8.63 -29.47 20.58
C GLY A 111 -9.99 -30.09 20.89
N LEU A 112 -11.05 -29.28 21.03
CA LEU A 112 -12.41 -29.77 21.28
C LEU A 112 -12.98 -30.60 20.13
N LEU A 113 -12.63 -30.26 18.89
CA LEU A 113 -13.02 -31.00 17.68
C LEU A 113 -12.21 -32.29 17.47
N GLU A 114 -11.22 -32.56 18.33
CA GLU A 114 -10.26 -33.67 18.18
C GLU A 114 -9.52 -33.66 16.83
N TYR A 115 -9.50 -32.51 16.14
CA TYR A 115 -8.73 -32.32 14.90
C TYR A 115 -7.23 -32.46 15.14
N ILE A 116 -6.79 -32.07 16.34
CA ILE A 116 -5.45 -32.35 16.84
C ILE A 116 -5.56 -33.54 17.80
N PRO A 117 -5.01 -34.72 17.45
CA PRO A 117 -5.02 -35.87 18.33
C PRO A 117 -4.35 -35.55 19.67
N ARG A 118 -4.89 -36.11 20.77
CA ARG A 118 -4.37 -35.86 22.11
C ARG A 118 -2.88 -36.23 22.19
N GLY A 119 -2.04 -35.27 22.57
CA GLY A 119 -0.60 -35.45 22.74
C GLY A 119 0.24 -35.07 21.52
N ASP A 120 -0.34 -34.82 20.35
CA ASP A 120 0.41 -34.43 19.14
C ASP A 120 0.75 -32.93 19.14
N ARG A 121 1.77 -32.58 19.92
CA ARG A 121 2.26 -31.20 20.05
C ARG A 121 2.93 -30.65 18.79
N ASP A 122 3.43 -31.52 17.91
CA ASP A 122 4.11 -31.09 16.69
C ASP A 122 3.12 -30.71 15.59
N LEU A 123 2.03 -31.49 15.44
CA LEU A 123 0.94 -31.12 14.54
C LEU A 123 0.29 -29.81 14.98
N GLU A 124 0.02 -29.64 16.27
CA GLU A 124 -0.50 -28.39 16.83
C GLU A 124 0.40 -27.19 16.46
N ARG A 125 1.71 -27.31 16.72
CA ARG A 125 2.67 -26.24 16.42
C ARG A 125 2.68 -25.88 14.93
N LYS A 126 2.63 -26.88 14.04
CA LYS A 126 2.59 -26.68 12.58
C LYS A 126 1.32 -25.96 12.14
N ILE A 127 0.15 -26.41 12.61
CA ILE A 127 -1.15 -25.79 12.27
C ILE A 127 -1.18 -24.33 12.75
N MET A 128 -0.81 -24.07 14.01
CA MET A 128 -0.84 -22.72 14.57
C MET A 128 0.16 -21.79 13.90
N LYS A 129 1.34 -22.29 13.50
CA LYS A 129 2.30 -21.51 12.70
C LYS A 129 1.73 -21.14 11.33
N ASN A 130 1.10 -22.09 10.64
CA ASN A 130 0.51 -21.84 9.34
C ASN A 130 -0.68 -20.87 9.41
N LEU A 131 -1.52 -20.95 10.44
CA LEU A 131 -2.59 -19.99 10.69
C LEU A 131 -2.06 -18.58 10.95
N LYS A 132 -0.98 -18.45 11.74
CA LYS A 132 -0.30 -17.17 11.97
C LYS A 132 0.23 -16.57 10.67
N HIS A 133 0.89 -17.38 9.83
CA HIS A 133 1.36 -16.92 8.52
C HIS A 133 0.22 -16.56 7.57
N LEU A 134 -0.88 -17.33 7.58
CA LEU A 134 -2.06 -17.08 6.75
C LEU A 134 -2.71 -15.75 7.08
N ILE A 135 -2.98 -15.50 8.36
CA ILE A 135 -3.61 -14.25 8.82
C ILE A 135 -2.61 -13.07 8.71
N GLY A 136 -1.33 -13.29 9.03
CA GLY A 136 -0.32 -12.24 8.98
C GLY A 136 -0.05 -11.69 7.58
N ARG A 137 -0.16 -12.53 6.54
CA ARG A 137 0.03 -12.08 5.14
C ARG A 137 -1.22 -11.45 4.52
N SER A 138 -2.42 -11.82 4.97
CA SER A 138 -3.68 -11.24 4.47
C SER A 138 -4.07 -9.96 5.20
N GLY A 139 -3.72 -9.85 6.48
CA GLY A 139 -4.39 -8.91 7.39
C GLY A 139 -5.84 -9.34 7.64
N LEU A 140 -6.48 -8.68 8.61
CA LEU A 140 -7.93 -8.77 8.83
C LEU A 140 -8.46 -7.37 9.12
N THR A 141 -9.65 -7.08 8.64
CA THR A 141 -10.48 -5.96 9.10
C THR A 141 -11.16 -6.29 10.43
N GLU A 142 -11.66 -5.27 11.13
CA GLU A 142 -12.40 -5.47 12.39
C GLU A 142 -13.65 -6.34 12.19
N TRP A 143 -14.32 -6.22 11.04
CA TRP A 143 -15.47 -7.05 10.70
C TRP A 143 -15.09 -8.53 10.52
N GLU A 144 -14.00 -8.83 9.80
CA GLU A 144 -13.52 -10.21 9.61
C GLU A 144 -13.07 -10.83 10.93
N LEU A 145 -12.37 -10.07 11.79
CA LEU A 145 -11.99 -10.53 13.12
C LEU A 145 -13.22 -10.91 13.95
N ASN A 146 -14.25 -10.05 13.96
CA ASN A 146 -15.49 -10.30 14.68
C ASN A 146 -16.28 -11.48 14.10
N MET A 147 -16.27 -11.65 12.77
CA MET A 147 -16.82 -12.84 12.13
C MET A 147 -16.13 -14.12 12.64
N LEU A 148 -14.80 -14.15 12.67
CA LEU A 148 -14.05 -15.31 13.15
C LEU A 148 -14.34 -15.60 14.63
N TYR A 149 -14.45 -14.57 15.47
CA TYR A 149 -14.89 -14.75 16.86
C TYR A 149 -16.32 -15.29 16.95
N GLY A 150 -17.22 -14.83 16.08
CA GLY A 150 -18.58 -15.34 15.96
C GLY A 150 -18.61 -16.82 15.62
N ILE A 151 -17.83 -17.25 14.61
CA ILE A 151 -17.66 -18.66 14.24
C ILE A 151 -17.15 -19.45 15.44
N CYS A 152 -16.09 -18.97 16.10
CA CYS A 152 -15.53 -19.63 17.28
C CYS A 152 -16.58 -19.83 18.38
N SER A 153 -17.34 -18.78 18.68
CA SER A 153 -18.41 -18.81 19.69
C SER A 153 -19.51 -19.81 19.36
N GLN A 154 -19.88 -19.91 18.08
CA GLN A 154 -20.91 -20.85 17.63
C GLN A 154 -20.44 -22.31 17.75
N VAL A 155 -19.18 -22.58 17.40
CA VAL A 155 -18.57 -23.91 17.54
C VAL A 155 -18.50 -24.31 19.01
N GLU A 156 -17.97 -23.44 19.87
CA GLU A 156 -17.91 -23.67 21.31
C GLU A 156 -19.29 -23.98 21.91
N ARG A 157 -20.32 -23.20 21.56
CA ARG A 157 -21.69 -23.42 22.03
C ARG A 157 -22.26 -24.78 21.62
N LYS A 158 -21.94 -25.27 20.43
CA LYS A 158 -22.41 -26.60 19.98
C LYS A 158 -21.63 -27.74 20.62
N LEU A 159 -20.36 -27.54 20.94
CA LEU A 159 -19.49 -28.54 21.55
C LEU A 159 -19.62 -28.59 23.08
N GLN A 160 -20.15 -27.54 23.71
CA GLN A 160 -20.60 -27.53 25.09
C GLN A 160 -22.11 -27.79 25.12
N PRO A 161 -22.57 -29.06 25.10
CA PRO A 161 -23.98 -29.32 25.36
C PRO A 161 -24.30 -28.79 26.75
N ALA A 162 -25.47 -28.17 26.88
CA ALA A 162 -26.03 -27.67 28.13
C ALA A 162 -25.61 -28.58 29.29
N SER A 163 -24.87 -28.01 30.24
CA SER A 163 -24.67 -28.66 31.53
C SER A 163 -26.05 -29.03 32.04
N LYS A 164 -26.24 -30.35 32.21
CA LYS A 164 -27.43 -31.01 32.73
C LYS A 164 -28.16 -30.12 33.75
N LEU A 165 -29.43 -29.86 33.49
CA LEU A 165 -30.49 -29.77 34.49
C LEU A 165 -31.66 -30.61 33.97
#